data_AF-D0GNX8-F1
#
_entry.id   AF-D0GNX8-F1
#
_cell.length_a   1.000
_cell.length_b   1.000
_cell.length_c   1.000
_cell.angle_alpha   90.00
_cell.angle_beta   90.00
_cell.angle_gamma   90.00
#
_symmetry.space_group_name_H-M   'P 1'
#
loop_
_entity.id
_entity.type
_entity.pdbx_description
1 polymer ?
#
loop_
_entity_poly.entity_id
_entity_poly.type
_entity_poly.pdbx_seq_one_letter_code
_entity_poly.pdbx_strand_id
1 'polypeptide(L)'
;MNSIITLKQYEKLTGETMEQEKSSFIETLIRVASDMIESYIGYDLEKQDRTEIIQKKINISRLWIKYPPINSVKNISINKKNIGRQHYIHTTKKIEFTDYFCSCNCRCSFTFNDRIILEYNSGYKFGDDGNVPYDLQYYVAMLVKSLFLLSQDDDAQKYSSYKINDIAYSYKENETFTKHIVPILKRLLW
;
A
#
# COMPACT_ATOMS: atom_id res chain seq x y z
N MET A 1 -1.44 15.04 -5.03
CA MET A 1 -1.63 13.64 -4.66
C MET A 1 -1.18 12.79 -5.82
N ASN A 2 -0.33 11.80 -5.54
CA ASN A 2 0.22 10.92 -6.55
C ASN A 2 -0.68 9.69 -6.68
N SER A 3 -0.93 9.25 -7.91
CA SER A 3 -1.86 8.17 -8.21
C SER A 3 -1.12 6.85 -8.46
N ILE A 4 -1.72 5.73 -8.08
CA ILE A 4 -1.12 4.39 -8.24
C ILE A 4 -0.83 4.07 -9.72
N ILE A 5 -1.69 4.54 -10.63
CA ILE A 5 -1.48 4.45 -12.08
C ILE A 5 -1.60 5.84 -12.74
N THR A 6 -0.99 6.02 -13.91
CA THR A 6 -1.19 7.19 -14.77
C THR A 6 -2.35 6.97 -15.75
N LEU A 7 -2.85 8.04 -16.37
CA LEU A 7 -3.84 7.95 -17.45
C LEU A 7 -3.33 7.07 -18.60
N LYS A 8 -2.07 7.23 -19.00
CA LYS A 8 -1.44 6.44 -20.05
C LYS A 8 -1.33 4.96 -19.70
N GLN A 9 -1.05 4.63 -18.43
CA GLN A 9 -1.08 3.25 -17.95
C GLN A 9 -2.51 2.69 -18.00
N TYR A 10 -3.50 3.47 -17.59
CA TYR A 10 -4.91 3.09 -17.70
C TYR A 10 -5.30 2.76 -19.15
N GLU A 11 -4.97 3.63 -20.12
CA GLU A 11 -5.24 3.41 -21.54
C GLU A 11 -4.57 2.13 -22.06
N LYS A 12 -3.30 1.92 -21.69
CA LYS A 12 -2.55 0.71 -22.06
C LYS A 12 -3.17 -0.56 -21.47
N LEU A 13 -3.63 -0.53 -20.23
CA LEU A 13 -4.20 -1.69 -19.52
C LEU A 13 -5.60 -2.03 -19.98
N THR A 14 -6.37 -1.04 -20.43
CA THR A 14 -7.75 -1.22 -20.92
C THR A 14 -7.83 -1.41 -22.43
N GLY A 15 -6.81 -0.99 -23.18
CA GLY A 15 -6.84 -0.95 -24.64
C GLY A 15 -7.69 0.18 -25.20
N GLU A 16 -8.14 1.11 -24.36
CA GLU A 16 -8.97 2.25 -24.74
C GLU A 16 -8.11 3.51 -24.83
N THR A 17 -8.28 4.31 -25.88
CA THR A 17 -7.69 5.66 -25.97
C THR A 17 -8.73 6.66 -25.51
N MET A 18 -8.41 7.49 -24.53
CA MET A 18 -9.37 8.44 -23.96
C MET A 18 -9.47 9.68 -24.83
N GLU A 19 -10.70 10.03 -25.20
CA GLU A 19 -11.01 11.35 -25.77
C GLU A 19 -10.63 12.43 -24.76
N GLN A 20 -10.11 13.55 -25.27
CA GLN A 20 -9.59 14.65 -24.44
C GLN A 20 -10.62 15.20 -23.45
N GLU A 21 -11.91 15.17 -23.81
CA GLU A 21 -13.02 15.60 -22.95
C GLU A 21 -13.23 14.68 -21.73
N LYS A 22 -12.89 13.39 -21.85
CA LYS A 22 -13.06 12.39 -20.79
C LYS A 22 -11.78 12.21 -19.96
N SER A 23 -10.61 12.57 -20.48
CA SER A 23 -9.31 12.38 -19.82
C SER A 23 -9.28 12.95 -18.40
N SER A 24 -9.74 14.19 -18.20
CA SER A 24 -9.75 14.85 -16.88
C SER A 24 -10.64 14.12 -15.86
N PHE A 25 -11.78 13.60 -16.31
CA PHE A 25 -12.67 12.84 -15.45
C PHE A 25 -12.06 11.48 -15.07
N ILE A 26 -11.45 10.76 -16.02
CA ILE A 26 -10.74 9.52 -15.74
C ILE A 26 -9.56 9.74 -14.79
N GLU A 27 -8.79 10.81 -14.95
CA GLU A 27 -7.73 11.18 -14.00
C GLU A 27 -8.27 11.41 -12.58
N THR A 28 -9.46 11.99 -12.46
CA THR A 28 -10.16 12.15 -11.18
C THR A 28 -10.54 10.78 -10.59
N LEU A 29 -11.10 9.88 -11.40
CA LEU A 29 -11.44 8.52 -10.97
C LEU A 29 -10.21 7.70 -10.56
N ILE A 30 -9.08 7.88 -11.24
CA ILE A 30 -7.79 7.26 -10.89
C ILE A 30 -7.33 7.71 -9.49
N ARG A 31 -7.48 9.01 -9.17
CA ARG A 31 -7.17 9.53 -7.84
C ARG A 31 -8.11 8.94 -6.80
N VAL A 32 -9.42 8.94 -7.07
CA VAL A 32 -10.42 8.32 -6.18
C VAL A 32 -10.09 6.85 -5.92
N ALA A 33 -9.78 6.07 -6.94
CA ALA A 33 -9.40 4.67 -6.80
C ALA A 33 -8.13 4.48 -5.94
N SER A 34 -7.15 5.37 -6.08
CA SER A 34 -5.94 5.37 -5.25
C SER A 34 -6.28 5.66 -3.78
N ASP A 35 -7.10 6.69 -3.53
CA ASP A 35 -7.53 7.08 -2.18
C ASP A 35 -8.35 5.99 -1.50
N MET A 36 -9.20 5.27 -2.26
CA MET A 36 -9.94 4.12 -1.76
C MET A 36 -9.00 3.02 -1.24
N ILE A 37 -7.91 2.75 -1.96
CA ILE A 37 -6.92 1.75 -1.57
C ILE A 37 -6.17 2.19 -0.31
N GLU A 38 -5.67 3.43 -0.30
CA GLU A 38 -4.90 3.95 0.84
C GLU A 38 -5.75 4.07 2.10
N SER A 39 -7.02 4.46 1.96
CA SER A 39 -8.00 4.48 3.05
C SER A 39 -8.26 3.10 3.62
N TYR A 40 -8.32 2.06 2.76
CA TYR A 40 -8.56 0.69 3.20
C TYR A 40 -7.36 0.11 3.97
N ILE A 41 -6.12 0.38 3.52
CA ILE A 41 -4.92 -0.12 4.20
C ILE A 41 -4.49 0.75 5.40
N GLY A 42 -4.93 2.02 5.41
CA GLY A 42 -4.67 2.98 6.50
C GLY A 42 -3.34 3.72 6.41
N TYR A 43 -2.70 3.77 5.24
CA TYR A 43 -1.46 4.53 4.99
C TYR A 43 -1.20 4.74 3.48
N ASP A 44 -0.32 5.69 3.17
CA ASP A 44 0.12 6.05 1.80
C ASP A 44 1.11 5.01 1.22
N LEU A 45 0.82 4.55 0.00
CA LEU A 45 1.60 3.55 -0.73
C LEU A 45 2.77 4.12 -1.53
N GLU A 46 2.89 5.44 -1.66
CA GLU A 46 4.00 6.09 -2.35
C GLU A 46 5.34 5.85 -1.62
N LYS A 47 6.38 5.67 -2.43
CA LYS A 47 7.74 5.45 -1.98
C LYS A 47 8.24 6.60 -1.11
N GLN A 48 8.52 6.30 0.14
CA GLN A 48 9.03 7.28 1.10
C GLN A 48 9.87 6.63 2.20
N ASP A 49 10.61 7.46 2.91
CA ASP A 49 11.36 7.04 4.08
C ASP A 49 10.45 7.03 5.32
N ARG A 50 10.56 5.97 6.11
CA ARG A 50 9.77 5.73 7.31
C ARG A 50 10.70 5.53 8.49
N THR A 51 10.23 5.99 9.65
CA THR A 51 10.83 5.70 10.95
C THR A 51 9.75 5.11 11.86
N GLU A 52 10.00 3.91 12.37
CA GLU A 52 9.16 3.26 13.36
C GLU A 52 9.89 3.15 14.70
N ILE A 53 9.20 3.52 15.77
CA ILE A 53 9.66 3.31 17.14
C ILE A 53 8.82 2.20 17.74
N ILE A 54 9.46 1.09 18.07
CA ILE A 54 8.80 -0.10 18.61
C ILE A 54 9.27 -0.27 20.06
N GLN A 55 8.31 -0.14 20.99
CA GLN A 55 8.49 -0.34 22.44
C GLN A 55 7.36 -1.22 22.96
N LYS A 56 7.43 -2.52 22.67
CA LYS A 56 6.43 -3.51 23.06
C LYS A 56 7.09 -4.84 23.38
N LYS A 57 6.38 -5.70 24.09
CA LYS A 57 6.82 -7.07 24.33
C LYS A 57 6.86 -7.86 23.01
N ILE A 58 8.03 -8.39 22.66
CA ILE A 58 8.25 -9.20 21.45
C ILE A 58 9.07 -10.40 21.88
N ASN A 59 8.55 -11.60 21.63
CA ASN A 59 9.20 -12.86 22.01
C ASN A 59 9.51 -13.74 20.78
N ILE A 60 9.57 -13.12 19.61
CA ILE A 60 9.85 -13.78 18.34
C ILE A 60 10.94 -13.00 17.61
N SER A 61 11.72 -13.68 16.79
CA SER A 61 12.79 -13.07 15.97
C SER A 61 12.25 -12.17 14.85
N ARG A 62 10.93 -11.98 14.74
CA ARG A 62 10.27 -11.29 13.62
C ARG A 62 9.64 -9.98 14.05
N LEU A 63 9.96 -8.92 13.33
CA LEU A 63 9.36 -7.61 13.43
C LEU A 63 8.55 -7.33 12.17
N TRP A 64 7.23 -7.38 12.29
CA TRP A 64 6.32 -6.88 11.26
C TRP A 64 6.36 -5.36 11.27
N ILE A 65 6.52 -4.79 10.08
CA ILE A 65 6.51 -3.34 9.92
C ILE A 65 5.10 -2.82 9.72
N LYS A 66 4.88 -1.56 10.07
CA LYS A 66 3.59 -0.89 9.95
C LYS A 66 3.29 -0.46 8.51
N TYR A 67 4.30 -0.09 7.73
CA TYR A 67 4.11 0.46 6.37
C TYR A 67 4.84 -0.35 5.29
N PRO A 68 4.37 -1.57 4.93
CA PRO A 68 4.91 -2.34 3.82
C PRO A 68 4.51 -1.78 2.44
N PRO A 69 5.20 -2.13 1.34
CA PRO A 69 6.38 -3.00 1.27
C PRO A 69 7.70 -2.29 1.63
N ILE A 70 8.66 -3.00 2.23
CA ILE A 70 10.06 -2.56 2.39
C ILE A 70 10.77 -2.66 1.06
N ASN A 71 11.41 -1.57 0.63
CA ASN A 71 12.35 -1.56 -0.49
C ASN A 71 13.79 -1.75 0.00
N SER A 72 14.13 -1.08 1.10
CA SER A 72 15.44 -1.20 1.75
C SER A 72 15.36 -0.77 3.20
N VAL A 73 16.02 -1.52 4.08
CA VAL A 73 16.27 -1.07 5.46
C VAL A 73 17.41 -0.06 5.44
N LYS A 74 17.32 1.06 6.14
CA LYS A 74 18.43 2.03 6.29
C LYS A 74 19.20 1.78 7.58
N ASN A 75 18.48 1.65 8.69
CA ASN A 75 19.07 1.43 10.00
C ASN A 75 18.11 0.63 10.89
N ILE A 76 18.69 -0.18 11.77
CA ILE A 76 17.99 -0.79 12.90
C ILE A 76 18.84 -0.51 14.12
N SER A 77 18.26 0.09 15.15
CA SER A 77 18.93 0.24 16.43
C SER A 77 18.07 -0.27 17.57
N ILE A 78 18.72 -0.85 18.58
CA ILE A 78 18.08 -1.34 19.80
C ILE A 78 18.80 -0.70 20.98
N ASN A 79 18.06 0.05 21.81
CA ASN A 79 18.63 0.79 22.95
C ASN A 79 19.85 1.63 22.55
N LYS A 80 19.72 2.35 21.42
CA LYS A 80 20.76 3.21 20.80
C LYS A 80 21.99 2.46 20.25
N LYS A 81 21.98 1.13 20.18
CA LYS A 81 23.02 0.33 19.54
C LYS A 81 22.57 -0.09 18.14
N ASN A 82 23.35 0.26 17.12
CA ASN A 82 23.05 -0.14 15.74
C ASN A 82 23.24 -1.65 15.57
N ILE A 83 22.34 -2.27 14.81
CA ILE A 83 22.36 -3.68 14.48
C ILE A 83 22.97 -3.85 13.10
N GLY A 84 24.06 -4.62 13.02
CA GLY A 84 24.75 -4.91 11.76
C GLY A 84 23.89 -5.72 10.80
N ARG A 85 24.12 -5.55 9.49
CA ARG A 85 23.38 -6.23 8.40
C ARG A 85 23.39 -7.76 8.50
N GLN A 86 24.45 -8.35 9.04
CA GLN A 86 24.60 -9.78 9.25
C GLN A 86 23.63 -10.36 10.31
N HIS A 87 23.01 -9.50 11.12
CA HIS A 87 22.14 -9.90 12.22
C HIS A 87 20.67 -9.95 11.85
N TYR A 88 20.31 -9.59 10.61
CA TYR A 88 18.93 -9.63 10.17
C TYR A 88 18.81 -9.85 8.67
N ILE A 89 17.68 -10.42 8.28
CA ILE A 89 17.17 -10.41 6.91
C ILE A 89 15.88 -9.60 6.89
N HIS A 90 15.47 -9.13 5.71
CA HIS A 90 14.16 -8.51 5.56
C HIS A 90 13.46 -9.09 4.33
N THR A 91 12.14 -9.19 4.45
CA THR A 91 11.25 -9.36 3.31
C THR A 91 10.58 -8.02 3.01
N THR A 92 9.63 -7.99 2.10
CA THR A 92 8.80 -6.79 1.88
C THR A 92 7.94 -6.44 3.09
N LYS A 93 7.71 -7.33 4.07
CA LYS A 93 6.71 -7.13 5.14
C LYS A 93 7.26 -7.15 6.55
N LYS A 94 8.45 -7.71 6.72
CA LYS A 94 9.03 -7.95 8.03
C LYS A 94 10.54 -7.94 7.98
N ILE A 95 11.10 -7.70 9.15
CA ILE A 95 12.50 -7.96 9.47
C ILE A 95 12.56 -9.21 10.34
N GLU A 96 13.53 -10.07 10.08
CA GLU A 96 13.77 -11.29 10.84
C GLU A 96 15.21 -11.29 11.31
N PHE A 97 15.40 -11.26 12.63
CA PHE A 97 16.71 -11.38 13.24
C PHE A 97 17.23 -12.80 13.06
N THR A 98 18.53 -12.93 12.79
CA THR A 98 19.17 -14.23 12.56
C THR A 98 19.34 -15.00 13.86
N ASP A 99 19.45 -16.33 13.76
CA ASP A 99 19.73 -17.19 14.92
C ASP A 99 21.05 -16.80 15.61
N TYR A 100 22.03 -16.30 14.85
CA TYR A 100 23.27 -15.76 15.41
C TYR A 100 23.00 -14.56 16.32
N PHE A 101 22.14 -13.63 15.89
CA PHE A 101 21.74 -12.50 16.73
C PHE A 101 20.93 -12.94 17.96
N CYS A 102 20.04 -13.93 17.79
CA CYS A 102 19.20 -14.43 18.88
C CYS A 102 19.93 -15.35 19.87
N SER A 103 21.04 -15.98 19.46
CA SER A 103 21.82 -16.92 20.30
C SER A 103 22.80 -16.23 21.24
N CYS A 104 23.28 -15.03 20.89
CA CYS A 104 23.85 -14.12 21.89
C CYS A 104 22.75 -13.72 22.90
N ASN A 105 23.12 -13.34 24.13
CA ASN A 105 22.26 -13.09 25.32
C ASN A 105 20.90 -12.35 25.15
N CYS A 106 20.60 -11.80 23.97
CA CYS A 106 19.40 -11.05 23.62
C CYS A 106 18.15 -11.93 23.40
N ARG A 107 18.27 -13.25 23.15
CA ARG A 107 17.15 -14.21 22.91
C ARG A 107 16.06 -13.77 21.92
N CYS A 108 16.30 -12.69 21.17
CA CYS A 108 15.27 -11.93 20.46
C CYS A 108 13.99 -11.70 21.29
N SER A 109 14.16 -11.46 22.60
CA SER A 109 13.08 -11.13 23.52
C SER A 109 13.24 -9.68 23.96
N PHE A 110 12.27 -8.85 23.58
CA PHE A 110 12.23 -7.42 23.85
C PHE A 110 11.06 -7.10 24.75
N THR A 111 11.23 -6.10 25.59
CA THR A 111 10.26 -5.63 26.58
C THR A 111 9.83 -4.19 26.28
N PHE A 112 8.93 -3.63 27.08
CA PHE A 112 8.54 -2.22 26.96
C PHE A 112 9.68 -1.24 27.25
N ASN A 113 10.74 -1.69 27.93
CA ASN A 113 11.93 -0.89 28.20
C ASN A 113 12.87 -0.85 27.00
N ASP A 114 12.75 -1.81 26.08
CA ASP A 114 13.58 -1.86 24.90
C ASP A 114 13.03 -0.95 23.82
N ARG A 115 13.88 -0.03 23.34
CA ARG A 115 13.56 0.90 22.27
C ARG A 115 14.21 0.43 20.98
N ILE A 116 13.40 -0.14 20.11
CA ILE A 116 13.81 -0.50 18.75
C ILE A 116 13.43 0.66 17.83
N ILE A 117 14.40 1.18 17.08
CA ILE A 117 14.18 2.19 16.05
C ILE A 117 14.50 1.55 14.71
N LEU A 118 13.51 1.55 13.83
CA LEU A 118 13.63 1.03 12.48
C LEU A 118 13.47 2.18 11.49
N GLU A 119 14.50 2.40 10.68
CA GLU A 119 14.51 3.38 9.60
C GLU A 119 14.63 2.62 8.28
N TYR A 120 13.71 2.87 7.35
CA TYR A 120 13.63 2.11 6.11
C TYR A 120 12.89 2.89 5.03
N ASN A 121 13.13 2.52 3.78
CA ASN A 121 12.37 3.00 2.64
C ASN A 121 11.24 2.02 2.34
N SER A 122 10.03 2.53 2.14
CA SER A 122 8.82 1.73 1.89
C SER A 122 7.95 2.30 0.80
N GLY A 123 7.06 1.48 0.22
CA GLY A 123 6.07 1.91 -0.77
C GLY A 123 6.54 1.68 -2.20
N TYR A 124 5.73 2.11 -3.16
CA TYR A 124 5.98 1.99 -4.59
C TYR A 124 6.32 3.34 -5.20
N LYS A 125 7.23 3.35 -6.17
CA LYS A 125 7.39 4.46 -7.09
C LYS A 125 6.18 4.43 -8.02
N PHE A 126 5.37 5.48 -7.99
CA PHE A 126 4.26 5.67 -8.92
C PHE A 126 4.75 6.26 -10.26
N GLY A 127 3.86 6.31 -11.24
CA GLY A 127 4.14 6.87 -12.57
C GLY A 127 4.51 5.82 -13.62
N ASP A 128 4.77 6.29 -14.85
CA ASP A 128 5.07 5.45 -16.02
C ASP A 128 6.28 4.53 -15.79
N ASP A 129 7.31 5.04 -15.12
CA ASP A 129 8.52 4.29 -14.72
C ASP A 129 8.43 3.79 -13.27
N GLY A 130 7.20 3.54 -12.82
CA GLY A 130 6.90 3.05 -11.48
C GLY A 130 7.18 1.56 -11.30
N ASN A 131 7.12 1.11 -10.06
CA ASN A 131 7.33 -0.30 -9.70
C ASN A 131 6.11 -0.92 -8.99
N VAL A 132 4.93 -0.31 -9.15
CA VAL A 132 3.66 -0.90 -8.71
C VAL A 132 3.48 -2.26 -9.40
N PRO A 133 3.11 -3.34 -8.69
CA PRO A 133 2.87 -4.65 -9.30
C PRO A 133 1.80 -4.59 -10.40
N TYR A 134 2.02 -5.27 -11.54
CA TYR A 134 1.13 -5.19 -12.71
C TYR A 134 -0.31 -5.63 -12.43
N ASP A 135 -0.51 -6.60 -11.54
CA ASP A 135 -1.84 -7.03 -11.15
C ASP A 135 -2.56 -5.97 -10.31
N LEU A 136 -1.86 -5.29 -9.40
CA LEU A 136 -2.41 -4.13 -8.70
C LEU A 136 -2.76 -3.00 -9.69
N GLN A 137 -1.86 -2.69 -10.64
CA GLN A 137 -2.14 -1.70 -11.68
C GLN A 137 -3.39 -2.06 -12.48
N TYR A 138 -3.49 -3.31 -12.93
CA TYR A 138 -4.61 -3.81 -13.72
C TYR A 138 -5.95 -3.70 -12.98
N TYR A 139 -6.01 -4.14 -11.73
CA TYR A 139 -7.26 -4.08 -10.98
C TYR A 139 -7.62 -2.66 -10.51
N VAL A 140 -6.64 -1.76 -10.35
CA VAL A 140 -6.93 -0.33 -10.21
C VAL A 140 -7.56 0.21 -11.49
N ALA A 141 -7.06 -0.15 -12.68
CA ALA A 141 -7.68 0.24 -13.94
C ALA A 141 -9.10 -0.33 -14.09
N MET A 142 -9.34 -1.59 -13.69
CA MET A 142 -10.69 -2.17 -13.69
C MET A 142 -11.63 -1.49 -12.70
N LEU A 143 -11.12 -1.08 -11.53
CA LEU A 143 -11.91 -0.30 -10.57
C LEU A 143 -12.29 1.05 -11.17
N VAL A 144 -11.34 1.77 -11.78
CA VAL A 144 -11.61 3.05 -12.46
C VAL A 144 -12.68 2.87 -13.54
N LYS A 145 -12.58 1.82 -14.35
CA LYS A 145 -13.59 1.49 -15.37
C LYS A 145 -14.96 1.21 -14.74
N SER A 146 -15.02 0.46 -13.64
CA SER A 146 -16.26 0.21 -12.90
C SER A 146 -16.87 1.52 -12.36
N LEU A 147 -16.06 2.39 -11.77
CA LEU A 147 -16.52 3.70 -11.26
C LEU A 147 -17.04 4.58 -12.41
N PHE A 148 -16.37 4.56 -13.56
CA PHE A 148 -16.80 5.28 -14.73
C PHE A 148 -18.16 4.80 -15.24
N LEU A 149 -18.37 3.49 -15.36
CA LEU A 149 -19.66 2.93 -15.79
C LEU A 149 -20.78 3.27 -14.79
N LEU A 150 -20.51 3.19 -13.49
CA LEU A 150 -21.47 3.60 -12.45
C LEU A 150 -21.83 5.09 -12.54
N SER A 151 -20.87 5.93 -12.90
CA SER A 151 -21.13 7.37 -13.10
C SER A 151 -22.00 7.66 -14.33
N GLN A 152 -22.23 6.69 -15.22
CA GLN A 152 -23.10 6.83 -16.39
C GLN A 152 -24.48 6.16 -16.20
N ASP A 153 -24.68 5.45 -15.09
CA ASP A 153 -25.95 4.77 -14.80
C ASP A 153 -26.88 5.70 -14.00
N ASP A 154 -27.84 6.29 -14.71
CA ASP A 154 -28.84 7.21 -14.15
C ASP A 154 -29.68 6.58 -13.02
N ASP A 155 -29.86 5.26 -13.01
CA ASP A 155 -30.63 4.56 -11.98
C ASP A 155 -29.77 4.22 -10.76
N ALA A 156 -28.49 3.88 -10.94
CA ALA A 156 -27.54 3.71 -9.84
C ALA A 156 -27.28 5.02 -9.07
N GLN A 157 -27.27 6.16 -9.76
CA GLN A 157 -27.13 7.48 -9.14
C GLN A 157 -28.32 7.83 -8.22
N LYS A 158 -29.53 7.33 -8.49
CA LYS A 158 -30.75 7.67 -7.69
C LYS A 158 -30.77 7.06 -6.30
N TYR A 159 -30.13 5.90 -6.08
CA TYR A 159 -30.18 5.17 -4.80
C TYR A 159 -28.97 5.41 -3.88
N SER A 160 -27.97 6.14 -4.35
CA SER A 160 -26.80 6.50 -3.56
C SER A 160 -27.04 7.79 -2.77
N SER A 161 -27.53 7.61 -1.55
CA SER A 161 -27.77 8.71 -0.62
C SER A 161 -26.45 9.22 -0.04
N TYR A 162 -25.84 10.23 -0.68
CA TYR A 162 -25.18 11.40 -0.08
C TYR A 162 -24.51 12.20 -1.21
N LYS A 163 -25.06 13.40 -1.51
CA LYS A 163 -24.53 14.29 -2.53
C LYS A 163 -23.28 15.01 -2.06
N ILE A 164 -22.12 14.58 -2.55
CA ILE A 164 -20.94 15.44 -2.68
C ILE A 164 -20.24 15.01 -3.97
N ASN A 165 -20.68 15.45 -5.14
CA ASN A 165 -20.03 15.12 -6.43
C ASN A 165 -19.93 13.60 -6.74
N ASP A 166 -20.88 12.83 -6.20
CA ASP A 166 -21.58 11.63 -6.69
C ASP A 166 -20.80 10.45 -7.31
N ILE A 167 -19.75 9.97 -6.63
CA ILE A 167 -19.46 8.52 -6.60
C ILE A 167 -19.97 7.99 -5.27
N ALA A 168 -20.97 7.12 -5.34
CA ALA A 168 -21.53 6.41 -4.20
C ALA A 168 -20.47 5.56 -3.49
N TYR A 169 -19.93 6.03 -2.36
CA TYR A 169 -19.01 5.26 -1.54
C TYR A 169 -19.75 4.21 -0.69
N SER A 170 -20.28 3.15 -1.30
CA SER A 170 -20.43 1.87 -0.59
C SER A 170 -19.18 1.02 -0.86
N TYR A 171 -18.07 1.38 -0.21
CA TYR A 171 -16.77 0.67 -0.29
C TYR A 171 -16.88 -0.86 -0.17
N LYS A 172 -17.91 -1.31 0.56
CA LYS A 172 -18.18 -2.71 0.90
C LYS A 172 -18.89 -3.49 -0.21
N GLU A 173 -19.47 -2.79 -1.19
CA GLU A 173 -20.29 -3.40 -2.25
C GLU A 173 -19.58 -3.38 -3.62
N ASN A 174 -18.48 -2.60 -3.78
CA ASN A 174 -17.70 -2.67 -5.01
C ASN A 174 -17.02 -4.05 -5.12
N GLU A 175 -17.54 -4.86 -6.03
CA GLU A 175 -17.10 -6.24 -6.26
C GLU A 175 -15.63 -6.30 -6.69
N THR A 176 -15.20 -5.39 -7.58
CA THR A 176 -13.80 -5.33 -8.05
C THR A 176 -12.84 -5.07 -6.90
N PHE A 177 -13.20 -4.13 -6.02
CA PHE A 177 -12.40 -3.80 -4.85
C PHE A 177 -12.30 -5.00 -3.89
N THR A 178 -13.44 -5.56 -3.51
CA THR A 178 -13.50 -6.60 -2.47
C THR A 178 -12.98 -7.96 -2.95
N LYS A 179 -13.29 -8.36 -4.19
CA LYS A 179 -12.93 -9.69 -4.72
C LYS A 179 -11.52 -9.74 -5.32
N HIS A 180 -10.97 -8.63 -5.81
CA HIS A 180 -9.70 -8.66 -6.54
C HIS A 180 -8.61 -7.79 -5.91
N ILE A 181 -8.91 -6.54 -5.58
CA ILE A 181 -7.90 -5.63 -5.00
C ILE A 181 -7.53 -6.07 -3.59
N VAL A 182 -8.51 -6.32 -2.72
CA VAL A 182 -8.25 -6.71 -1.32
C VAL A 182 -7.34 -7.95 -1.22
N PRO A 183 -7.57 -9.06 -1.96
CA PRO A 183 -6.64 -10.21 -1.95
C PRO A 183 -5.22 -9.87 -2.40
N ILE A 184 -5.06 -9.01 -3.41
CA ILE A 184 -3.74 -8.56 -3.87
C ILE A 184 -3.05 -7.76 -2.78
N LEU A 185 -3.74 -6.80 -2.17
CA LEU A 185 -3.24 -6.04 -1.03
C LEU A 185 -2.86 -6.96 0.13
N LYS A 186 -3.68 -7.97 0.44
CA LYS A 186 -3.33 -9.00 1.43
C LYS A 186 -2.01 -9.66 1.12
N ARG A 187 -1.85 -10.16 -0.11
CA ARG A 187 -0.64 -10.85 -0.52
C ARG A 187 0.59 -9.93 -0.56
N LEU A 188 0.43 -8.65 -0.91
CA LEU A 188 1.53 -7.68 -1.00
C LEU A 188 1.96 -7.12 0.35
N LEU A 189 1.01 -6.92 1.27
CA LEU A 189 1.20 -6.09 2.47
C LEU A 189 1.13 -6.86 3.79
N TRP A 190 0.44 -8.01 3.88
CA TRP A 190 0.30 -8.82 5.11
C TRP A 190 0.90 -10.21 4.97
#